data_AF-A0A923HF49-F1
#
_entry.id   AF-A0A923HF49-F1
#
_cell.length_a   1.000
_cell.length_b   1.000
_cell.length_c   1.000
_cell.angle_alpha   90.00
_cell.angle_beta   90.00
_cell.angle_gamma   90.00
#
_symmetry.space_group_name_H-M   'P 1'
#
loop_
_entity.id
_entity.type
_entity.pdbx_description
1 polymer ?
#
loop_
_entity_poly.entity_id
_entity_poly.type
_entity_poly.pdbx_seq_one_letter_code
_entity_poly.pdbx_strand_id
1 'polypeptide(L)'
;MNIPKTSDDFQNEFYSSIDLMNKIGDLRIRQFTDKLNKVSDEIIVGGIIKVFENKKRPETEYVDQKNAGKILDILKPKSDIDLSLILKSTIGNWNKSVEEFPFWIKENYGIESVKNKLTEFETQNLTEIETDKLKTIKWWLKI
;
A
#
# COMPACT_ATOMS: atom_id res chain seq x y z
N MET A 1 12.64 15.09 -11.11
CA MET A 1 11.67 14.02 -10.77
C MET A 1 11.27 13.33 -12.04
N ASN A 2 11.71 12.09 -12.17
CA ASN A 2 11.51 11.25 -13.34
C ASN A 2 10.15 10.54 -13.26
N ILE A 3 9.63 10.10 -14.41
CA ILE A 3 8.46 9.21 -14.47
C ILE A 3 8.97 7.79 -14.20
N PRO A 4 8.49 7.10 -13.15
CA PRO A 4 8.90 5.72 -12.86
C PRO A 4 8.68 4.78 -14.05
N LYS A 5 9.67 3.94 -14.35
CA LYS A 5 9.56 2.87 -15.36
C LYS A 5 9.50 1.47 -14.73
N THR A 6 9.82 1.38 -13.46
CA THR A 6 9.80 0.15 -12.66
C THR A 6 9.27 0.46 -11.26
N SER A 7 8.85 -0.58 -10.52
CA SER A 7 8.43 -0.41 -9.12
C SER A 7 9.59 0.04 -8.20
N ASP A 8 10.84 -0.24 -8.58
CA ASP A 8 12.01 0.31 -7.87
C ASP A 8 12.19 1.81 -8.13
N ASP A 9 12.00 2.26 -9.37
CA ASP A 9 12.01 3.69 -9.69
C ASP A 9 10.91 4.43 -8.93
N PHE A 10 9.72 3.80 -8.83
CA PHE A 10 8.62 4.34 -8.03
C PHE A 10 9.04 4.51 -6.58
N GLN A 11 9.56 3.44 -5.96
CA GLN A 11 9.91 3.45 -4.55
C GLN A 11 11.00 4.51 -4.26
N ASN A 12 11.99 4.62 -5.13
CA ASN A 12 13.08 5.59 -5.00
C ASN A 12 12.59 7.04 -5.11
N GLU A 13 11.76 7.36 -6.10
CA GLU A 13 11.19 8.71 -6.25
C GLU A 13 10.16 9.03 -5.16
N PHE A 14 9.41 8.03 -4.69
CA PHE A 14 8.49 8.15 -3.56
C PHE A 14 9.25 8.57 -2.30
N TYR A 15 10.26 7.82 -1.86
CA TYR A 15 11.02 8.17 -0.65
C TYR A 15 11.79 9.48 -0.81
N SER A 16 12.37 9.74 -1.98
CA SER A 16 12.99 11.04 -2.26
C SER A 16 12.00 12.21 -2.12
N SER A 17 10.71 11.95 -2.35
CA SER A 17 9.64 12.94 -2.19
C SER A 17 9.20 13.08 -0.73
N ILE A 18 9.07 11.97 0.00
CA ILE A 18 8.71 11.97 1.42
C ILE A 18 9.80 12.60 2.28
N ASP A 19 11.07 12.26 2.04
CA ASP A 19 12.21 12.75 2.84
C ASP A 19 12.38 14.28 2.76
N LEU A 20 11.83 14.89 1.72
CA LEU A 20 11.82 16.34 1.54
C LEU A 20 10.59 17.03 2.14
N MET A 21 9.58 16.29 2.61
CA MET A 21 8.35 16.89 3.15
C MET A 21 8.62 17.83 4.33
N ASN A 22 9.54 17.48 5.21
CA ASN A 22 9.91 18.32 6.35
C ASN A 22 10.58 19.63 5.95
N LYS A 23 11.12 19.73 4.73
CA LYS A 23 11.86 20.90 4.24
C LYS A 23 11.01 21.78 3.33
N ILE A 24 10.23 21.18 2.45
CA ILE A 24 9.52 21.89 1.36
C ILE A 24 8.01 21.58 1.32
N GLY A 25 7.49 20.91 2.35
CA GLY A 25 6.08 20.53 2.43
C GLY A 25 5.69 19.41 1.46
N ASP A 26 4.39 19.29 1.21
CA ASP A 26 3.79 18.21 0.41
C ASP A 26 3.89 18.42 -1.12
N LEU A 27 4.48 19.53 -1.57
CA LEU A 27 4.48 19.92 -2.98
C LEU A 27 5.09 18.83 -3.86
N ARG A 28 6.21 18.24 -3.41
CA ARG A 28 6.93 17.23 -4.18
C ARG A 28 6.11 15.93 -4.29
N ILE A 29 5.50 15.46 -3.20
CA ILE A 29 4.68 14.24 -3.26
C ILE A 29 3.41 14.44 -4.10
N ARG A 30 2.82 15.65 -4.09
CA ARG A 30 1.71 16.00 -5.00
C ARG A 30 2.14 15.95 -6.48
N GLN A 31 3.25 16.60 -6.83
CA GLN A 31 3.80 16.55 -8.18
C GLN A 31 4.17 15.13 -8.63
N PHE A 32 4.66 14.30 -7.70
CA PHE A 32 4.91 12.89 -7.97
C PHE A 32 3.60 12.18 -8.30
N THR A 33 2.58 12.34 -7.47
CA THR A 33 1.23 11.75 -7.67
C THR A 33 0.64 12.16 -9.02
N ASP A 34 0.74 13.44 -9.40
CA ASP A 34 0.26 13.91 -10.71
C ASP A 34 0.95 13.22 -11.89
N LYS A 35 2.25 12.93 -11.77
CA LYS A 35 3.03 12.25 -12.81
C LYS A 35 2.70 10.77 -12.93
N LEU A 36 2.22 10.14 -11.85
CA LEU A 36 1.83 8.72 -11.85
C LEU A 36 0.65 8.44 -12.78
N ASN A 37 -0.15 9.44 -13.16
CA ASN A 37 -1.19 9.30 -14.20
C ASN A 37 -0.64 8.83 -15.56
N LYS A 38 0.68 8.89 -15.77
CA LYS A 38 1.37 8.42 -16.99
C LYS A 38 2.11 7.09 -16.80
N VAL A 39 1.96 6.47 -15.64
CA VAL A 39 2.63 5.23 -15.24
C VAL A 39 1.58 4.13 -15.25
N SER A 40 1.94 2.92 -15.67
CA SER A 40 1.01 1.78 -15.64
C SER A 40 0.66 1.41 -14.20
N ASP A 41 -0.59 1.04 -13.96
CA ASP A 41 -1.10 0.66 -12.65
C ASP A 41 -0.24 -0.41 -11.96
N GLU A 42 0.25 -1.42 -12.70
CA GLU A 42 1.12 -2.48 -12.15
C GLU A 42 2.43 -1.94 -11.55
N ILE A 43 3.04 -0.92 -12.15
CA ILE A 43 4.24 -0.28 -11.60
C ILE A 43 3.88 0.46 -10.30
N ILE A 44 2.75 1.16 -10.28
CA ILE A 44 2.25 1.91 -9.12
C ILE A 44 1.97 0.94 -7.97
N VAL A 45 1.19 -0.10 -8.22
CA VAL A 45 0.81 -1.09 -7.21
C VAL A 45 2.04 -1.83 -6.70
N GLY A 46 2.91 -2.31 -7.57
CA GLY A 46 4.16 -2.94 -7.15
C GLY A 46 5.06 -2.00 -6.32
N GLY A 47 5.11 -0.71 -6.66
CA GLY A 47 5.84 0.29 -5.89
C GLY A 47 5.23 0.55 -4.51
N ILE A 48 3.90 0.62 -4.42
CA ILE A 48 3.17 0.81 -3.17
C ILE A 48 3.31 -0.42 -2.27
N ILE A 49 3.20 -1.63 -2.81
CA ILE A 49 3.45 -2.88 -2.07
C ILE A 49 4.84 -2.85 -1.44
N LYS A 50 5.88 -2.48 -2.21
CA LYS A 50 7.24 -2.31 -1.69
C LYS A 50 7.35 -1.28 -0.55
N VAL A 51 6.50 -0.24 -0.53
CA VAL A 51 6.43 0.71 0.59
C VAL A 51 5.83 0.05 1.83
N PHE A 52 4.72 -0.68 1.67
CA PHE A 52 4.08 -1.41 2.76
C PHE A 52 4.94 -2.56 3.31
N GLU A 53 5.75 -3.21 2.48
CA GLU A 53 6.72 -4.25 2.89
C GLU A 53 7.93 -3.71 3.65
N ASN A 54 8.23 -2.40 3.52
CA ASN A 54 9.52 -1.86 3.95
C ASN A 54 9.63 -1.70 5.47
N LYS A 55 10.33 -2.65 6.10
CA LYS A 55 10.68 -2.64 7.53
C LYS A 55 11.90 -1.78 7.88
N LYS A 56 12.60 -1.18 6.89
CA LYS A 56 13.87 -0.46 7.10
C LYS A 56 13.69 0.98 7.59
N ARG A 57 12.46 1.49 7.64
CA ARG A 57 12.14 2.89 7.98
C ARG A 57 11.14 2.99 9.15
N PRO A 58 11.38 2.34 10.30
CA PRO A 58 10.39 2.24 11.38
C PRO A 58 9.93 3.60 11.93
N GLU A 59 10.82 4.59 11.99
CA GLU A 59 10.51 5.94 12.50
C GLU A 59 9.55 6.73 11.60
N THR A 60 9.52 6.43 10.30
CA THR A 60 8.70 7.13 9.30
C THR A 60 7.64 6.23 8.68
N GLU A 61 7.52 4.98 9.14
CA GLU A 61 6.63 3.95 8.58
C GLU A 61 5.19 4.47 8.37
N TYR A 62 4.61 5.09 9.40
CA TYR A 62 3.25 5.61 9.30
C TYR A 62 3.14 6.72 8.24
N VAL A 63 4.10 7.64 8.17
CA VAL A 63 4.09 8.74 7.20
C VAL A 63 4.25 8.19 5.78
N ASP A 64 5.16 7.24 5.60
CA ASP A 64 5.41 6.57 4.32
C ASP A 64 4.12 5.85 3.86
N GLN A 65 3.56 4.99 4.70
CA GLN A 65 2.36 4.23 4.35
C GLN A 65 1.13 5.13 4.19
N LYS A 66 0.98 6.21 4.98
CA LYS A 66 -0.15 7.14 4.83
C LYS A 66 -0.10 7.85 3.48
N ASN A 67 1.08 8.27 3.02
CA ASN A 67 1.20 8.89 1.70
C ASN A 67 1.03 7.87 0.56
N ALA A 68 1.50 6.63 0.73
CA ALA A 68 1.22 5.56 -0.23
C ALA A 68 -0.28 5.24 -0.31
N GLY A 69 -0.97 5.20 0.84
CA GLY A 69 -2.43 5.04 0.93
C GLY A 69 -3.19 6.14 0.19
N LYS A 70 -2.77 7.41 0.34
CA LYS A 70 -3.35 8.52 -0.44
C LYS A 70 -3.21 8.32 -1.95
N ILE A 71 -2.08 7.80 -2.41
CA ILE A 71 -1.88 7.50 -3.84
C ILE A 71 -2.87 6.41 -4.30
N LEU A 72 -3.10 5.36 -3.50
CA LEU A 72 -4.12 4.35 -3.80
C LEU A 72 -5.52 4.94 -3.93
N ASP A 73 -5.91 5.83 -3.01
CA ASP A 73 -7.25 6.43 -2.99
C ASP A 73 -7.46 7.42 -4.16
N ILE A 74 -6.43 8.21 -4.49
CA ILE A 74 -6.48 9.20 -5.57
C ILE A 74 -6.49 8.53 -6.95
N LEU A 75 -5.54 7.61 -7.19
CA LEU A 75 -5.33 7.03 -8.52
C LEU A 75 -6.16 5.77 -8.77
N LYS A 76 -6.55 5.06 -7.71
CA LYS A 76 -7.30 3.79 -7.76
C LYS A 76 -6.72 2.79 -8.77
N PRO A 77 -5.40 2.55 -8.76
CA PRO A 77 -4.75 1.72 -9.77
C PRO A 77 -5.31 0.29 -9.70
N LYS A 78 -5.55 -0.34 -10.85
CA LYS A 78 -6.00 -1.73 -10.96
C LYS A 78 -4.83 -2.68 -10.99
N SER A 79 -5.00 -3.88 -10.45
CA SER A 79 -3.94 -4.88 -10.50
C SER A 79 -4.46 -6.30 -10.61
N ASP A 80 -3.72 -7.10 -11.37
CA ASP A 80 -3.91 -8.54 -11.52
C ASP A 80 -2.99 -9.34 -10.59
N ILE A 81 -2.20 -8.69 -9.74
CA ILE A 81 -1.37 -9.35 -8.72
C ILE A 81 -2.28 -10.16 -7.78
N ASP A 82 -1.89 -11.40 -7.47
CA ASP A 82 -2.62 -12.24 -6.53
C ASP A 82 -2.72 -11.58 -5.15
N LEU A 83 -3.95 -11.30 -4.70
CA LEU A 83 -4.24 -10.75 -3.38
C LEU A 83 -3.58 -11.53 -2.24
N SER A 84 -3.42 -12.85 -2.37
CA SER A 84 -2.73 -13.69 -1.40
C SER A 84 -1.25 -13.31 -1.25
N LEU A 85 -0.59 -12.95 -2.36
CA LEU A 85 0.80 -12.48 -2.34
C LEU A 85 0.91 -11.09 -1.73
N ILE A 86 -0.04 -10.20 -2.03
CA ILE A 86 -0.11 -8.86 -1.44
C ILE A 86 -0.30 -8.96 0.07
N LEU A 87 -1.25 -9.78 0.54
CA LEU A 87 -1.50 -9.94 1.97
C LEU A 87 -0.28 -10.54 2.67
N LYS A 88 0.33 -11.61 2.14
CA LYS A 88 1.53 -12.24 2.70
C LYS A 88 2.68 -11.26 2.90
N SER A 89 2.88 -10.37 1.94
CA SER A 89 4.00 -9.44 1.93
C SER A 89 3.78 -8.21 2.81
N THR A 90 2.55 -7.68 2.81
CA THR A 90 2.25 -6.40 3.46
C THR A 90 1.71 -6.55 4.88
N ILE A 91 0.96 -7.61 5.20
CA ILE A 91 0.22 -7.71 6.47
C ILE A 91 1.13 -7.56 7.70
N GLY A 92 2.33 -8.14 7.67
CA GLY A 92 3.27 -8.07 8.79
C GLY A 92 3.72 -6.65 9.12
N ASN A 93 3.74 -5.73 8.14
CA ASN A 93 4.27 -4.38 8.28
C ASN A 93 3.23 -3.27 8.05
N TRP A 94 2.05 -3.59 7.51
CA TRP A 94 0.97 -2.63 7.31
C TRP A 94 0.55 -1.96 8.62
N ASN A 95 0.41 -0.64 8.59
CA ASN A 95 0.00 0.17 9.71
C ASN A 95 -1.53 0.26 9.74
N LYS A 96 -2.12 -0.17 10.86
CA LYS A 96 -3.57 -0.30 11.04
C LYS A 96 -4.37 0.99 10.85
N SER A 97 -3.71 2.15 10.97
CA SER A 97 -4.31 3.48 10.78
C SER A 97 -4.38 3.91 9.31
N VAL A 98 -3.85 3.11 8.38
CA VAL A 98 -3.87 3.36 6.93
C VAL A 98 -5.01 2.54 6.31
N GLU A 99 -6.22 3.05 6.44
CA GLU A 99 -7.47 2.43 5.97
C GLU A 99 -7.60 2.38 4.45
N GLU A 100 -6.85 3.22 3.74
CA GLU A 100 -6.86 3.28 2.27
C GLU A 100 -6.45 1.94 1.65
N PHE A 101 -5.57 1.18 2.32
CA PHE A 101 -5.12 -0.12 1.84
C PHE A 101 -6.25 -1.18 1.87
N PRO A 102 -6.93 -1.42 3.01
CA PRO A 102 -8.15 -2.25 3.05
C PRO A 102 -9.20 -1.84 2.01
N PHE A 103 -9.52 -0.55 1.90
CA PHE A 103 -10.53 -0.11 0.95
C PHE A 103 -10.09 -0.32 -0.50
N TRP A 104 -8.82 -0.08 -0.82
CA TRP A 104 -8.29 -0.35 -2.15
C TRP A 104 -8.38 -1.83 -2.51
N ILE A 105 -8.01 -2.78 -1.63
CA ILE A 105 -8.13 -4.22 -1.93
C ILE A 105 -9.58 -4.62 -2.19
N LYS A 106 -10.54 -4.07 -1.42
CA LYS A 106 -11.98 -4.32 -1.64
C LYS A 106 -12.43 -3.83 -3.02
N GLU A 107 -12.05 -2.61 -3.41
CA GLU A 107 -12.45 -2.01 -4.68
C GLU A 107 -11.73 -2.61 -5.90
N ASN A 108 -10.55 -3.22 -5.70
CA ASN A 108 -9.81 -3.90 -6.77
C ASN A 108 -10.35 -5.31 -7.02
N TYR A 109 -10.41 -6.12 -5.96
CA TYR A 109 -10.64 -7.56 -6.08
C TYR A 109 -12.10 -7.96 -5.83
N GLY A 110 -12.92 -7.04 -5.32
CA GLY A 110 -14.31 -7.30 -4.95
C GLY A 110 -14.44 -7.94 -3.56
N ILE A 111 -15.53 -7.60 -2.87
CA ILE A 111 -15.73 -7.94 -1.45
C ILE A 111 -15.75 -9.46 -1.19
N GLU A 112 -16.40 -10.25 -2.05
CA GLU A 112 -16.48 -11.71 -1.88
C GLU A 112 -15.11 -12.39 -2.03
N SER A 113 -14.32 -11.95 -3.03
CA SER A 113 -12.96 -12.45 -3.23
C SER A 113 -12.07 -12.12 -2.03
N VAL A 114 -12.14 -10.87 -1.56
CA VAL A 114 -11.39 -10.42 -0.39
C VAL A 114 -11.79 -11.21 0.85
N LYS A 115 -13.09 -11.39 1.11
CA LYS A 115 -13.59 -12.16 2.25
C LYS A 115 -13.05 -13.60 2.24
N ASN A 116 -13.17 -14.30 1.09
CA ASN A 116 -12.66 -15.66 0.95
C ASN A 116 -11.15 -15.72 1.18
N LYS A 117 -10.38 -14.79 0.60
CA LYS A 117 -8.92 -14.74 0.78
C LYS A 117 -8.51 -14.43 2.21
N LEU A 118 -9.20 -13.55 2.92
CA LEU A 118 -8.90 -13.26 4.33
C LEU A 118 -9.20 -14.47 5.23
N THR A 119 -10.28 -15.22 4.96
CA THR A 119 -10.57 -16.47 5.68
C THR A 119 -9.55 -17.56 5.37
N GLU A 120 -9.13 -17.73 4.11
CA GLU A 120 -8.03 -18.64 3.76
C GLU A 120 -6.74 -18.24 4.49
N PHE A 121 -6.46 -16.94 4.60
CA PHE A 121 -5.27 -16.41 5.25
C PHE A 121 -5.25 -16.68 6.75
N GLU A 122 -6.40 -16.68 7.43
CA GLU A 122 -6.52 -17.04 8.85
C GLU A 122 -6.12 -18.48 9.16
N THR A 123 -6.24 -19.39 8.19
CA THR A 123 -5.85 -20.80 8.37
C THR A 123 -4.35 -21.03 8.33
N GLN A 124 -3.57 -19.99 8.00
CA GLN A 124 -2.11 -20.05 7.95
C GLN A 124 -1.51 -19.83 9.35
N ASN A 125 -0.23 -20.19 9.53
CA ASN A 125 0.50 -19.93 10.77
C ASN A 125 0.87 -18.45 10.86
N LEU A 126 -0.11 -17.61 11.25
CA LEU A 126 0.07 -16.19 11.47
C LEU A 126 0.67 -15.92 12.85
N THR A 127 1.50 -14.87 12.93
CA THR A 127 1.92 -14.30 14.20
C THR A 127 0.76 -13.57 14.88
N GLU A 128 0.90 -13.26 16.17
CA GLU A 128 -0.10 -12.46 16.91
C GLU A 128 -0.32 -11.09 16.26
N ILE A 129 0.75 -10.46 15.78
CA ILE A 129 0.71 -9.15 15.10
C ILE A 129 -0.09 -9.25 13.80
N GLU A 130 0.18 -10.27 12.98
CA GLU A 130 -0.53 -10.47 11.71
C GLU A 130 -2.00 -10.80 11.94
N THR A 131 -2.30 -11.60 12.96
CA THR A 131 -3.67 -11.93 13.37
C THR A 131 -4.46 -10.67 13.77
N ASP A 132 -3.86 -9.80 14.59
CA ASP A 132 -4.47 -8.53 15.01
C ASP A 132 -4.71 -7.58 13.83
N LYS A 133 -3.74 -7.48 12.91
CA LYS A 133 -3.87 -6.69 11.69
C LYS A 133 -4.96 -7.25 10.78
N LEU A 134 -5.05 -8.57 10.63
CA LEU A 134 -6.07 -9.21 9.82
C LEU A 134 -7.49 -8.96 10.36
N LYS A 135 -7.67 -9.05 11.69
CA LYS A 135 -8.91 -8.66 12.36
C LYS A 135 -9.27 -7.20 12.09
N THR A 136 -8.27 -6.32 12.06
CA THR A 136 -8.46 -4.89 11.78
C THR A 136 -8.88 -4.65 10.32
N ILE A 137 -8.30 -5.36 9.35
CA ILE A 137 -8.76 -5.30 7.95
C ILE A 137 -10.23 -5.72 7.86
N LYS A 138 -10.61 -6.84 8.49
CA LYS A 138 -12.00 -7.31 8.50
C LYS A 138 -12.95 -6.28 9.11
N TRP A 139 -12.55 -5.65 10.22
CA TRP A 139 -13.31 -4.59 10.86
C TRP A 139 -13.53 -3.39 9.93
N TRP A 140 -12.48 -2.89 9.28
CA TRP A 140 -12.58 -1.79 8.30
C TRP A 140 -13.53 -2.13 7.14
N LEU A 141 -13.46 -3.38 6.67
CA LEU A 141 -14.27 -3.88 5.56
C LEU A 141 -15.68 -4.31 5.97
N LYS A 142 -16.00 -4.34 7.27
CA LYS A 142 -17.28 -4.79 7.83
C LYS A 142 -17.65 -6.22 7.41
N ILE A 143 -16.68 -7.13 7.49
CA ILE A 143 -16.80 -8.56 7.15
C ILE A 143 -16.47 -9.50 8.31
#